data_AF-A0A963IM62-F1
#
_entry.id   AF-A0A963IM62-F1
#
_cell.length_a   1.000
_cell.length_b   1.000
_cell.length_c   1.000
_cell.angle_alpha   90.00
_cell.angle_beta   90.00
_cell.angle_gamma   90.00
#
_symmetry.space_group_name_H-M   'P 1'
#
loop_
_entity.id
_entity.type
_entity.pdbx_description
1 polymer ?
#
loop_
_entity_poly.entity_id
_entity_poly.type
_entity_poly.pdbx_seq_one_letter_code
_entity_poly.pdbx_strand_id
1 'polypeptide(L)'
;MKAREHQFPPCCCRRAWLLVAAAFLLAPGVAQARKALTVPTVQPSSGPWSSGDGFSFALGDRKEAKTRRSVSGIACNLNAAQQRVCLLVFDEGVEARYATLRNNALAVGPERVVLRSGGGELDAEGAATDGAYFYVTGSHSAKRADCRSNPHSRHVIRFRVDPATGRGLRSPPGDPSGALVDHGDSERLWSIMHALPELKAHVGEGKCLGSAAPARAPALAGRHGVNIEGLAVRNGRLYFGFRGPARNGQALVLAVDAEALFRGGDSSAS
;
A
#
# COMPACT_ATOMS: atom_id res chain seq x y z
N MET A 1 97.09 -23.04 9.29
CA MET A 1 96.50 -24.36 9.61
C MET A 1 95.08 -24.12 10.11
N LYS A 2 94.08 -24.69 9.42
CA LYS A 2 92.64 -24.89 9.75
C LYS A 2 91.92 -23.80 10.58
N ALA A 3 91.01 -22.97 10.06
CA ALA A 3 89.75 -23.16 9.31
C ALA A 3 88.49 -23.09 10.20
N ARG A 4 87.50 -22.36 9.67
CA ARG A 4 86.05 -22.35 9.97
C ARG A 4 85.58 -21.66 11.26
N GLU A 5 84.41 -21.05 11.34
CA GLU A 5 83.39 -20.51 10.43
C GLU A 5 82.29 -19.95 11.37
N HIS A 6 81.74 -18.77 11.07
CA HIS A 6 80.29 -18.45 11.10
C HIS A 6 79.90 -17.07 11.68
N GLN A 7 79.15 -16.37 10.82
CA GLN A 7 77.98 -15.51 11.07
C GLN A 7 78.16 -14.08 11.64
N PHE A 8 78.17 -13.13 10.70
CA PHE A 8 77.43 -11.84 10.79
C PHE A 8 75.92 -12.09 10.52
N PRO A 9 74.95 -11.16 10.75
CA PRO A 9 75.00 -9.70 10.98
C PRO A 9 73.94 -9.23 12.05
N PRO A 10 73.26 -8.06 11.99
CA PRO A 10 73.70 -6.66 11.84
C PRO A 10 73.18 -5.68 12.95
N CYS A 11 73.89 -4.55 13.07
CA CYS A 11 73.39 -3.16 13.05
C CYS A 11 72.01 -2.84 13.66
N CYS A 12 72.03 -2.25 14.85
CA CYS A 12 70.88 -1.67 15.54
C CYS A 12 70.54 -0.29 14.93
N CYS A 13 69.64 -0.26 13.95
CA CYS A 13 69.10 0.97 13.39
C CYS A 13 67.84 1.36 14.18
N ARG A 14 67.93 2.43 14.98
CA ARG A 14 66.81 3.01 15.73
C ARG A 14 65.74 3.51 14.75
N ARG A 15 64.60 2.81 14.67
CA ARG A 15 63.36 3.37 14.15
C ARG A 15 62.45 3.70 15.32
N ALA A 16 62.23 5.00 15.53
CA ALA A 16 61.21 5.49 16.44
C ALA A 16 59.83 5.13 15.87
N TRP A 17 59.09 4.28 16.58
CA TRP A 17 57.69 4.01 16.28
C TRP A 17 56.85 5.11 16.95
N LEU A 18 56.36 6.06 16.17
CA LEU A 18 55.31 6.98 16.59
C LEU A 18 53.98 6.20 16.62
N LEU A 19 53.59 5.75 17.81
CA LEU A 19 52.24 5.26 18.07
C LEU A 19 51.29 6.46 18.07
N VAL A 20 50.64 6.74 16.95
CA VAL A 20 49.48 7.63 16.89
C VAL A 20 48.28 6.84 17.43
N ALA A 21 47.99 7.00 18.71
CA ALA A 21 46.75 6.51 19.29
C ALA A 21 45.58 7.35 18.74
N ALA A 22 44.91 6.83 17.70
CA ALA A 22 43.65 7.40 17.23
C ALA A 22 42.58 7.13 18.30
N ALA A 23 42.35 8.11 19.17
CA ALA A 23 41.21 8.10 20.07
C ALA A 23 39.94 8.26 19.24
N PHE A 24 39.30 7.15 18.89
CA PHE A 24 37.92 7.14 18.42
C PHE A 24 37.03 7.63 19.57
N LEU A 25 36.74 8.93 19.57
CA LEU A 25 35.66 9.50 20.35
C LEU A 25 34.35 8.91 19.83
N LEU A 26 33.86 7.88 20.51
CA LEU A 26 32.48 7.40 20.40
C LEU A 26 31.57 8.56 20.82
N ALA A 27 31.13 9.36 19.85
CA ALA A 27 30.03 10.28 20.06
C ALA A 27 28.81 9.44 20.45
N PRO A 28 28.21 9.63 21.64
CA PRO A 28 26.97 8.96 21.97
C PRO A 28 25.93 9.42 20.95
N GLY A 29 25.48 8.50 20.10
CA GLY A 29 24.38 8.76 19.18
C GLY A 29 23.18 9.20 20.00
N VAL A 30 22.85 10.49 19.92
CA VAL A 30 21.65 11.03 20.54
C VAL A 30 20.47 10.38 19.82
N ALA A 31 19.92 9.34 20.43
CA ALA A 31 18.65 8.77 20.00
C ALA A 31 17.59 9.86 20.20
N GLN A 32 17.33 10.62 19.14
CA GLN A 32 16.22 11.57 19.11
C GLN A 32 14.94 10.75 19.26
N ALA A 33 14.38 10.74 20.47
CA ALA A 33 13.04 10.26 20.71
C ALA A 33 12.11 11.07 19.80
N ARG A 34 11.64 10.45 18.71
CA ARG A 34 10.61 11.05 17.85
C ARG A 34 9.39 11.28 18.74
N LYS A 35 9.08 12.55 19.05
CA LYS A 35 7.82 12.89 19.73
C LYS A 35 6.70 12.26 18.90
N ALA A 36 5.84 11.50 19.56
CA ALA A 36 4.62 11.00 18.94
C ALA A 36 3.88 12.20 18.36
N LEU A 37 3.56 12.15 17.06
CA LEU A 37 2.72 13.15 16.43
C LEU A 37 1.36 13.10 17.14
N THR A 38 0.92 14.24 17.67
CA THR A 38 -0.45 14.38 18.16
C THR A 38 -1.37 14.31 16.95
N VAL A 39 -1.93 13.13 16.68
CA VAL A 39 -2.93 12.98 15.63
C VAL A 39 -4.24 13.58 16.15
N PRO A 40 -4.78 14.63 15.52
CA PRO A 40 -6.03 15.23 15.98
C PRO A 40 -7.14 14.19 15.86
N THR A 41 -7.90 14.01 16.94
CA THR A 41 -9.12 13.20 16.90
C THR A 41 -10.13 13.92 16.01
N VAL A 42 -10.48 13.30 14.88
CA VAL A 42 -11.54 13.79 14.00
C VAL A 42 -12.83 13.10 14.40
N GLN A 43 -13.80 13.87 14.89
CA GLN A 43 -15.16 13.39 15.13
C GLN A 43 -16.04 13.69 13.92
N PRO A 44 -17.00 12.82 13.56
CA PRO A 44 -18.01 13.16 12.58
C PRO A 44 -18.73 14.45 12.99
N SER A 45 -18.83 15.42 12.09
CA SER A 45 -19.55 16.67 12.34
C SER A 45 -21.07 16.50 12.28
N SER A 46 -21.55 15.42 11.66
CA SER A 46 -22.96 15.05 11.56
C SER A 46 -23.10 13.59 11.11
N GLY A 47 -24.34 13.10 11.01
CA GLY A 47 -24.67 11.83 10.35
C GLY A 47 -25.09 10.71 11.30
N PRO A 48 -25.42 9.51 10.75
CA PRO A 48 -25.09 9.02 9.41
C PRO A 48 -25.82 9.73 8.26
N TRP A 49 -25.13 9.95 7.14
CA TRP A 49 -25.72 10.54 5.93
C TRP A 49 -26.51 9.50 5.13
N SER A 50 -27.61 9.91 4.51
CA SER A 50 -28.38 9.02 3.64
C SER A 50 -27.64 8.75 2.32
N SER A 51 -27.66 7.49 1.88
CA SER A 51 -27.23 7.06 0.54
C SER A 51 -28.40 6.65 -0.36
N GLY A 52 -29.64 6.97 0.03
CA GLY A 52 -30.85 6.42 -0.58
C GLY A 52 -30.84 4.89 -0.53
N ASP A 53 -31.20 4.24 -1.64
CA ASP A 53 -31.23 2.78 -1.75
C ASP A 53 -29.82 2.14 -1.83
N GLY A 54 -28.76 2.96 -1.92
CA GLY A 54 -27.38 2.50 -2.05
C GLY A 54 -27.03 1.98 -3.45
N PHE A 55 -25.85 1.37 -3.56
CA PHE A 55 -25.34 0.85 -4.84
C PHE A 55 -26.06 -0.41 -5.29
N SER A 56 -26.35 -0.53 -6.59
CA SER A 56 -26.88 -1.76 -7.20
C SER A 56 -25.83 -2.53 -7.98
N PHE A 57 -25.66 -3.81 -7.68
CA PHE A 57 -24.68 -4.69 -8.33
C PHE A 57 -25.32 -5.72 -9.26
N ALA A 58 -26.65 -5.73 -9.37
CA ALA A 58 -27.42 -6.76 -10.09
C ALA A 58 -27.10 -8.18 -9.61
N LEU A 59 -26.91 -8.34 -8.31
CA LEU A 59 -26.68 -9.62 -7.64
C LEU A 59 -27.94 -10.07 -6.90
N GLY A 60 -28.00 -11.33 -6.48
CA GLY A 60 -29.05 -11.79 -5.56
C GLY A 60 -28.93 -11.12 -4.18
N ASP A 61 -30.06 -10.93 -3.50
CA ASP A 61 -30.22 -10.10 -2.28
C ASP A 61 -29.11 -10.26 -1.24
N ARG A 62 -28.69 -11.49 -0.93
CA ARG A 62 -27.62 -11.75 0.06
C ARG A 62 -26.26 -11.20 -0.40
N LYS A 63 -25.90 -11.41 -1.65
CA LYS A 63 -24.62 -10.95 -2.22
C LYS A 63 -24.63 -9.44 -2.45
N GLU A 64 -25.77 -8.92 -2.87
CA GLU A 64 -26.03 -7.48 -2.99
C GLU A 64 -25.81 -6.78 -1.64
N ALA A 65 -26.46 -7.28 -0.57
CA ALA A 65 -26.31 -6.74 0.78
C ALA A 65 -24.88 -6.87 1.33
N LYS A 66 -24.19 -7.99 1.02
CA LYS A 66 -22.78 -8.19 1.39
C LYS A 66 -21.90 -7.13 0.75
N THR A 67 -21.99 -6.98 -0.58
CA THR A 67 -21.17 -6.03 -1.37
C THR A 67 -21.42 -4.59 -0.92
N ARG A 68 -22.67 -4.19 -0.66
CA ARG A 68 -22.98 -2.83 -0.16
C ARG A 68 -22.33 -2.52 1.18
N ARG A 69 -22.19 -3.51 2.07
CA ARG A 69 -21.58 -3.35 3.40
C ARG A 69 -20.05 -3.34 3.36
N SER A 70 -19.48 -3.52 2.18
CA SER A 70 -18.08 -3.85 2.02
C SER A 70 -17.27 -2.77 1.31
N VAL A 71 -17.82 -1.54 1.32
CA VAL A 71 -17.07 -0.33 0.99
C VAL A 71 -15.85 -0.23 1.90
N SER A 72 -14.66 -0.31 1.32
CA SER A 72 -13.38 -0.25 2.06
C SER A 72 -12.51 0.95 1.67
N GLY A 73 -12.88 1.71 0.63
CA GLY A 73 -12.14 2.92 0.26
C GLY A 73 -12.98 3.95 -0.50
N ILE A 74 -12.60 5.21 -0.36
CA ILE A 74 -13.23 6.34 -1.05
C ILE A 74 -12.18 7.36 -1.50
N ALA A 75 -12.23 7.76 -2.76
CA ALA A 75 -11.37 8.81 -3.33
C ALA A 75 -12.24 9.86 -4.01
N CYS A 76 -12.14 11.11 -3.59
CA CYS A 76 -12.99 12.19 -4.08
C CYS A 76 -12.19 13.26 -4.80
N ASN A 77 -12.73 13.74 -5.92
CA ASN A 77 -12.25 14.92 -6.64
C ASN A 77 -13.40 15.89 -6.94
N LEU A 78 -13.06 17.11 -7.37
CA LEU A 78 -14.03 18.07 -7.89
C LEU A 78 -14.17 17.91 -9.41
N ASN A 79 -15.39 18.03 -9.91
CA ASN A 79 -15.65 18.17 -11.34
C ASN A 79 -15.65 19.65 -11.77
N ALA A 80 -15.84 19.92 -13.07
CA ALA A 80 -15.90 21.29 -13.60
C ALA A 80 -17.00 22.15 -12.95
N ALA A 81 -18.08 21.53 -12.47
CA ALA A 81 -19.17 22.19 -11.74
C ALA A 81 -18.92 22.30 -10.22
N GLN A 82 -17.68 22.06 -9.75
CA GLN A 82 -17.28 22.10 -8.34
C GLN A 82 -18.07 21.14 -7.43
N GLN A 83 -18.65 20.09 -8.01
CA GLN A 83 -19.28 19.01 -7.25
C GLN A 83 -18.23 17.99 -6.84
N ARG A 84 -18.33 17.50 -5.60
CA ARG A 84 -17.42 16.47 -5.07
C ARG A 84 -17.88 15.09 -5.50
N VAL A 85 -17.24 14.56 -6.53
CA VAL A 85 -17.48 13.22 -7.09
C VAL A 85 -16.47 12.26 -6.51
N CYS A 86 -16.93 11.11 -6.04
CA CYS A 86 -16.11 10.12 -5.36
C CYS A 86 -16.20 8.76 -6.04
N LEU A 87 -15.06 8.12 -6.18
CA LEU A 87 -14.92 6.70 -6.47
C LEU A 87 -14.98 5.94 -5.14
N LEU A 88 -15.87 4.96 -5.04
CA LEU A 88 -15.97 4.02 -3.92
C LEU A 88 -15.53 2.64 -4.39
N VAL A 89 -14.69 1.99 -3.59
CA VAL A 89 -14.16 0.66 -3.85
C VAL A 89 -14.62 -0.30 -2.76
N PHE A 90 -14.76 -1.57 -3.14
CA PHE A 90 -15.37 -2.61 -2.33
C PHE A 90 -14.39 -3.78 -2.15
N ASP A 91 -14.37 -4.39 -0.97
CA ASP A 91 -13.58 -5.62 -0.76
C ASP A 91 -14.13 -6.79 -1.61
N GLU A 92 -15.39 -6.75 -2.04
CA GLU A 92 -16.03 -7.77 -2.85
C GLU A 92 -15.89 -7.46 -4.34
N GLY A 93 -15.42 -8.43 -5.11
CA GLY A 93 -15.36 -8.36 -6.56
C GLY A 93 -14.21 -7.50 -7.10
N VAL A 94 -14.44 -6.88 -8.26
CA VAL A 94 -13.42 -6.17 -9.07
C VAL A 94 -13.95 -4.86 -9.64
N GLU A 95 -14.99 -4.31 -9.04
CA GLU A 95 -15.61 -3.08 -9.51
C GLU A 95 -15.63 -1.97 -8.46
N ALA A 96 -15.72 -0.75 -8.95
CA ALA A 96 -15.94 0.45 -8.17
C ALA A 96 -17.19 1.18 -8.68
N ARG A 97 -17.72 2.06 -7.85
CA ARG A 97 -18.92 2.85 -8.14
C ARG A 97 -18.68 4.32 -7.82
N TYR A 98 -19.35 5.21 -8.56
CA TYR A 98 -19.30 6.63 -8.26
C TYR A 98 -20.44 7.05 -7.35
N ALA A 99 -20.18 8.05 -6.52
CA ALA A 99 -21.22 8.82 -5.85
C ALA A 99 -20.83 10.30 -5.76
N THR A 100 -21.80 11.19 -5.69
CA THR A 100 -21.57 12.62 -5.48
C THR A 100 -21.91 12.98 -4.03
N LEU A 101 -20.95 13.54 -3.30
CA LEU A 101 -21.19 14.10 -1.98
C LEU A 101 -22.00 15.40 -2.13
N ARG A 102 -23.14 15.44 -1.45
CA ARG A 102 -24.03 16.60 -1.34
C ARG A 102 -24.17 16.98 0.13
N ASN A 103 -24.93 18.04 0.42
CA ASN A 103 -25.23 18.43 1.79
C ASN A 103 -25.92 17.27 2.54
N ASN A 104 -25.21 16.67 3.51
CA ASN A 104 -25.68 15.56 4.35
C ASN A 104 -26.19 14.31 3.59
N ALA A 105 -25.73 14.09 2.35
CA ALA A 105 -26.15 12.95 1.55
C ALA A 105 -25.05 12.46 0.60
N LEU A 106 -25.05 11.16 0.34
CA LEU A 106 -24.23 10.52 -0.68
C LEU A 106 -25.13 10.11 -1.85
N ALA A 107 -25.14 10.88 -2.93
CA ALA A 107 -25.94 10.56 -4.11
C ALA A 107 -25.21 9.52 -4.97
N VAL A 108 -25.61 8.25 -4.83
CA VAL A 108 -25.02 7.13 -5.59
C VAL A 108 -25.30 7.26 -7.10
N GLY A 109 -24.29 6.99 -7.92
CA GLY A 109 -24.37 6.99 -9.37
C GLY A 109 -24.53 5.57 -9.93
N PRO A 110 -25.14 5.41 -11.12
CA PRO A 110 -25.35 4.10 -11.73
C PRO A 110 -24.09 3.54 -12.41
N GLU A 111 -23.11 4.40 -12.71
CA GLU A 111 -21.93 4.02 -13.46
C GLU A 111 -21.09 2.97 -12.73
N ARG A 112 -20.77 1.91 -13.46
CA ARG A 112 -19.87 0.83 -13.05
C ARG A 112 -18.47 1.10 -13.57
N VAL A 113 -17.48 0.99 -12.69
CA VAL A 113 -16.07 1.02 -13.06
C VAL A 113 -15.50 -0.38 -12.89
N VAL A 114 -15.15 -1.04 -13.99
CA VAL A 114 -14.46 -2.34 -13.93
C VAL A 114 -12.98 -2.06 -13.67
N LEU A 115 -12.50 -2.40 -12.48
CA LEU A 115 -11.10 -2.18 -12.09
C LEU A 115 -10.19 -3.23 -12.72
N ARG A 116 -10.68 -4.47 -12.83
CA ARG A 116 -9.97 -5.62 -13.41
C ARG A 116 -10.95 -6.56 -14.12
N SER A 117 -10.50 -7.23 -15.18
CA SER A 117 -11.29 -8.14 -16.01
C SER A 117 -11.03 -9.64 -15.73
N GLY A 118 -10.17 -9.99 -14.78
CA GLY A 118 -9.80 -11.37 -14.45
C GLY A 118 -10.75 -12.08 -13.49
N GLY A 119 -10.69 -13.42 -13.47
CA GLY A 119 -11.40 -14.23 -12.48
C GLY A 119 -10.69 -14.14 -11.12
N GLY A 120 -11.35 -13.57 -10.12
CA GLY A 120 -10.81 -13.35 -8.78
C GLY A 120 -11.42 -12.12 -8.12
N GLU A 121 -11.06 -11.88 -6.87
CA GLU A 121 -11.44 -10.68 -6.12
C GLU A 121 -10.21 -9.80 -5.98
N LEU A 122 -10.36 -8.48 -6.19
CA LEU A 122 -9.30 -7.53 -5.92
C LEU A 122 -9.08 -7.37 -4.41
N ASP A 123 -10.09 -7.65 -3.59
CA ASP A 123 -10.11 -7.32 -2.17
C ASP A 123 -9.68 -5.84 -2.01
N ALA A 124 -10.44 -4.91 -2.62
CA ALA A 124 -10.02 -3.51 -2.73
C ALA A 124 -10.16 -2.79 -1.39
N GLU A 125 -9.03 -2.55 -0.72
CA GLU A 125 -8.98 -2.05 0.66
C GLU A 125 -8.61 -0.56 0.78
N GLY A 126 -8.55 0.14 -0.34
CA GLY A 126 -8.23 1.57 -0.32
C GLY A 126 -8.29 2.21 -1.70
N ALA A 127 -8.69 3.47 -1.72
CA ALA A 127 -8.70 4.31 -2.91
C ALA A 127 -8.13 5.69 -2.57
N ALA A 128 -7.40 6.28 -3.52
CA ALA A 128 -6.89 7.64 -3.40
C ALA A 128 -6.90 8.36 -4.76
N THR A 129 -6.84 9.68 -4.76
CA THR A 129 -6.68 10.48 -5.96
C THR A 129 -5.87 11.74 -5.68
N ASP A 130 -5.03 12.12 -6.62
CA ASP A 130 -4.28 13.38 -6.63
C ASP A 130 -4.91 14.41 -7.60
N GLY A 131 -6.09 14.09 -8.14
CA GLY A 131 -6.81 14.88 -9.14
C GLY A 131 -6.40 14.59 -10.60
N ALA A 132 -5.26 13.97 -10.83
CA ALA A 132 -4.83 13.52 -12.16
C ALA A 132 -5.15 12.03 -12.39
N TYR A 133 -4.97 11.21 -11.35
CA TYR A 133 -5.23 9.78 -11.38
C TYR A 133 -6.08 9.34 -10.19
N PHE A 134 -6.87 8.29 -10.41
CA PHE A 134 -7.37 7.43 -9.33
C PHE A 134 -6.38 6.28 -9.12
N TYR A 135 -6.23 5.88 -7.86
CA TYR A 135 -5.45 4.73 -7.43
C TYR A 135 -6.30 3.84 -6.55
N VAL A 136 -6.22 2.53 -6.73
CA VAL A 136 -6.92 1.53 -5.91
C VAL A 136 -5.94 0.42 -5.55
N THR A 137 -5.91 0.03 -4.27
CA THR A 137 -5.05 -1.08 -3.82
C THR A 137 -5.91 -2.27 -3.41
N GLY A 138 -5.47 -3.48 -3.78
CA GLY A 138 -5.94 -4.69 -3.13
C GLY A 138 -5.33 -4.84 -1.72
N SER A 139 -5.76 -5.87 -0.99
CA SER A 139 -5.28 -6.16 0.38
C SER A 139 -3.84 -6.67 0.44
N HIS A 140 -3.33 -7.29 -0.64
CA HIS A 140 -2.08 -8.03 -0.71
C HIS A 140 -1.95 -9.18 0.30
N SER A 141 -3.04 -9.62 0.91
CA SER A 141 -3.02 -10.58 2.03
C SER A 141 -3.17 -12.02 1.60
N ALA A 142 -2.56 -12.95 2.33
CA ALA A 142 -3.01 -14.35 2.31
C ALA A 142 -4.46 -14.44 2.82
N LYS A 143 -5.24 -15.43 2.34
CA LYS A 143 -6.63 -15.61 2.77
C LYS A 143 -6.69 -15.87 4.27
N ARG A 144 -7.52 -15.10 4.99
CA ARG A 144 -7.58 -15.07 6.46
C ARG A 144 -7.90 -16.43 7.08
N ALA A 145 -8.78 -17.20 6.45
CA ALA A 145 -9.36 -18.39 7.06
C ALA A 145 -8.42 -19.61 7.03
N ASP A 146 -7.55 -19.71 6.04
CA ASP A 146 -6.74 -20.91 5.76
C ASP A 146 -5.30 -20.60 5.28
N CYS A 147 -4.91 -19.32 5.25
CA CYS A 147 -3.57 -18.87 4.87
C CYS A 147 -3.14 -19.20 3.43
N ARG A 148 -4.09 -19.56 2.56
CA ARG A 148 -3.79 -19.78 1.14
C ARG A 148 -3.36 -18.49 0.44
N SER A 149 -2.55 -18.65 -0.61
CA SER A 149 -2.15 -17.58 -1.52
C SER A 149 -3.38 -16.89 -2.10
N ASN A 150 -3.27 -15.59 -2.33
CA ASN A 150 -4.34 -14.76 -2.88
C ASN A 150 -3.77 -13.75 -3.91
N PRO A 151 -3.22 -14.23 -5.03
CA PRO A 151 -2.56 -13.36 -6.01
C PRO A 151 -3.51 -12.31 -6.59
N HIS A 152 -4.81 -12.60 -6.71
CA HIS A 152 -5.80 -11.67 -7.24
C HIS A 152 -5.95 -10.36 -6.45
N SER A 153 -5.57 -10.37 -5.17
CA SER A 153 -5.55 -9.18 -4.30
C SER A 153 -4.22 -8.40 -4.30
N ARG A 154 -3.19 -8.91 -4.98
CA ARG A 154 -1.83 -8.33 -4.97
C ARG A 154 -1.62 -7.31 -6.08
N HIS A 155 -2.64 -6.51 -6.34
CA HIS A 155 -2.69 -5.57 -7.46
C HIS A 155 -2.94 -4.15 -6.97
N VAL A 156 -2.27 -3.20 -7.61
CA VAL A 156 -2.54 -1.77 -7.47
C VAL A 156 -2.96 -1.25 -8.84
N ILE A 157 -4.13 -0.63 -8.89
CA ILE A 157 -4.77 -0.14 -10.11
C ILE A 157 -4.61 1.38 -10.20
N ARG A 158 -4.39 1.89 -11.41
CA ARG A 158 -4.41 3.32 -11.73
C ARG A 158 -5.24 3.58 -12.98
N PHE A 159 -5.93 4.71 -13.05
CA PHE A 159 -6.51 5.22 -14.29
C PHE A 159 -6.70 6.74 -14.23
N ARG A 160 -6.71 7.39 -15.39
CA ARG A 160 -6.74 8.86 -15.52
C ARG A 160 -8.07 9.42 -15.05
N VAL A 161 -8.04 10.57 -14.38
CA VAL A 161 -9.22 11.37 -14.05
C VAL A 161 -9.57 12.29 -15.22
N ASP A 162 -10.86 12.36 -15.56
CA ASP A 162 -11.43 13.38 -16.43
C ASP A 162 -11.76 14.63 -15.59
N PRO A 163 -11.09 15.77 -15.83
CA PRO A 163 -11.33 17.00 -15.07
C PRO A 163 -12.73 17.59 -15.32
N ALA A 164 -13.38 17.28 -16.44
CA ALA A 164 -14.72 17.78 -16.73
C ALA A 164 -15.75 17.13 -15.78
N THR A 165 -15.66 15.81 -15.61
CA THR A 165 -16.65 15.01 -14.86
C THR A 165 -16.21 14.65 -13.44
N GLY A 166 -14.93 14.74 -13.12
CA GLY A 166 -14.35 14.25 -11.87
C GLY A 166 -14.32 12.71 -11.76
N ARG A 167 -14.64 12.00 -12.85
CA ARG A 167 -14.66 10.53 -12.94
C ARG A 167 -13.43 10.02 -13.70
N GLY A 168 -13.35 8.71 -13.92
CA GLY A 168 -12.33 8.10 -14.78
C GLY A 168 -12.53 8.51 -16.23
N LEU A 169 -11.47 8.97 -16.88
CA LEU A 169 -11.48 9.34 -18.30
C LEU A 169 -11.67 8.09 -19.17
N ARG A 170 -12.57 8.20 -20.16
CA ARG A 170 -12.98 7.11 -21.04
C ARG A 170 -12.55 7.33 -22.48
N SER A 171 -12.29 6.24 -23.18
CA SER A 171 -12.10 6.19 -24.63
C SER A 171 -13.05 5.15 -25.24
N PRO A 172 -13.96 5.54 -26.15
CA PRO A 172 -14.20 6.90 -26.63
C PRO A 172 -14.74 7.83 -25.51
N PRO A 173 -14.50 9.15 -25.60
CA PRO A 173 -15.02 10.10 -24.60
C PRO A 173 -16.55 10.07 -24.51
N GLY A 174 -17.07 10.17 -23.28
CA GLY A 174 -18.51 10.21 -23.03
C GLY A 174 -19.22 8.85 -22.99
N ASP A 175 -18.54 7.75 -23.31
CA ASP A 175 -19.07 6.40 -23.16
C ASP A 175 -18.70 5.80 -21.78
N PRO A 176 -19.68 5.58 -20.87
CA PRO A 176 -19.40 4.98 -19.56
C PRO A 176 -18.88 3.54 -19.64
N SER A 177 -19.10 2.85 -20.76
CA SER A 177 -18.58 1.51 -21.04
C SER A 177 -17.22 1.52 -21.75
N GLY A 178 -16.75 2.70 -22.17
CA GLY A 178 -15.45 2.89 -22.82
C GLY A 178 -14.28 2.45 -21.95
N ALA A 179 -13.14 2.19 -22.58
CA ALA A 179 -11.92 1.82 -21.88
C ALA A 179 -11.44 2.97 -20.98
N LEU A 180 -10.95 2.64 -19.79
CA LEU A 180 -10.30 3.62 -18.91
C LEU A 180 -8.96 4.05 -19.53
N VAL A 181 -8.78 5.36 -19.70
CA VAL A 181 -7.52 5.92 -20.21
C VAL A 181 -6.42 5.78 -19.16
N ASP A 182 -5.21 5.44 -19.61
CA ASP A 182 -4.04 5.14 -18.77
C ASP A 182 -4.31 4.10 -17.67
N HIS A 183 -5.17 3.12 -17.96
CA HIS A 183 -5.39 1.98 -17.06
C HIS A 183 -4.07 1.24 -16.84
N GLY A 184 -3.66 1.12 -15.59
CA GLY A 184 -2.51 0.33 -15.16
C GLY A 184 -2.93 -0.67 -14.10
N ASP A 185 -2.47 -1.91 -14.24
CA ASP A 185 -2.63 -2.99 -13.27
C ASP A 185 -1.23 -3.49 -12.88
N SER A 186 -0.78 -3.17 -11.66
CA SER A 186 0.59 -3.44 -11.21
C SER A 186 0.62 -4.41 -10.03
N GLU A 187 1.40 -5.48 -10.18
CA GLU A 187 1.72 -6.43 -9.09
C GLU A 187 3.01 -6.05 -8.33
N ARG A 188 3.69 -4.98 -8.76
CA ARG A 188 5.08 -4.68 -8.34
C ARG A 188 5.22 -4.32 -6.87
N LEU A 189 4.14 -3.87 -6.22
CA LEU A 189 4.15 -3.59 -4.79
C LEU A 189 4.57 -4.82 -3.98
N TRP A 190 4.17 -6.02 -4.40
CA TRP A 190 4.58 -7.26 -3.73
C TRP A 190 6.09 -7.45 -3.72
N SER A 191 6.75 -7.24 -4.87
CA SER A 191 8.21 -7.32 -5.00
C SER A 191 8.92 -6.21 -4.23
N ILE A 192 8.39 -4.99 -4.24
CA ILE A 192 8.91 -3.86 -3.46
C ILE A 192 8.88 -4.19 -1.97
N MET A 193 7.74 -4.65 -1.44
CA MET A 193 7.63 -5.04 -0.03
C MET A 193 8.59 -6.19 0.32
N HIS A 194 8.77 -7.17 -0.56
CA HIS A 194 9.69 -8.28 -0.33
C HIS A 194 11.17 -7.85 -0.29
N ALA A 195 11.54 -6.79 -1.01
CA ALA A 195 12.90 -6.26 -1.03
C ALA A 195 13.26 -5.46 0.23
N LEU A 196 12.27 -4.99 0.99
CA LEU A 196 12.48 -4.15 2.17
C LEU A 196 12.78 -5.00 3.42
N PRO A 197 13.89 -4.76 4.14
CA PRO A 197 14.25 -5.52 5.34
C PRO A 197 13.13 -5.57 6.39
N GLU A 198 12.39 -4.47 6.56
CA GLU A 198 11.30 -4.31 7.53
C GLU A 198 10.08 -5.17 7.20
N LEU A 199 9.88 -5.50 5.92
CA LEU A 199 8.69 -6.21 5.44
C LEU A 199 8.98 -7.63 4.94
N LYS A 200 10.22 -7.94 4.57
CA LYS A 200 10.63 -9.25 4.00
C LYS A 200 10.20 -10.44 4.85
N ALA A 201 10.18 -10.31 6.18
CA ALA A 201 9.73 -11.38 7.06
C ALA A 201 8.22 -11.66 7.00
N HIS A 202 7.43 -10.68 6.53
CA HIS A 202 5.97 -10.63 6.53
C HIS A 202 5.35 -10.80 5.13
N VAL A 203 6.15 -10.70 4.08
CA VAL A 203 5.74 -10.85 2.68
C VAL A 203 6.14 -12.24 2.18
N GLY A 204 5.29 -12.86 1.38
CA GLY A 204 5.53 -14.19 0.81
C GLY A 204 4.38 -15.16 1.01
N GLU A 205 4.53 -16.34 0.42
CA GLU A 205 3.59 -17.43 0.62
C GLU A 205 3.67 -17.99 2.06
N GLY A 206 2.53 -18.45 2.58
CA GLY A 206 2.43 -19.00 3.94
C GLY A 206 2.66 -17.97 5.07
N LYS A 207 2.64 -16.67 4.76
CA LYS A 207 2.68 -15.59 5.77
C LYS A 207 1.29 -15.32 6.29
N CYS A 208 0.82 -16.18 7.20
CA CYS A 208 -0.52 -16.07 7.76
C CYS A 208 -0.70 -14.76 8.52
N LEU A 209 -1.90 -14.17 8.43
CA LEU A 209 -2.23 -12.92 9.09
C LEU A 209 -2.22 -13.06 10.63
N GLY A 210 -1.88 -11.98 11.33
CA GLY A 210 -1.87 -11.95 12.79
C GLY A 210 -0.84 -12.88 13.43
N SER A 211 -0.95 -13.10 14.74
CA SER A 211 -0.10 -14.02 15.52
C SER A 211 -0.75 -15.38 15.78
N ALA A 212 -2.07 -15.48 15.67
CA ALA A 212 -2.80 -16.72 15.89
C ALA A 212 -2.86 -17.59 14.63
N ALA A 213 -3.05 -18.90 14.82
CA ALA A 213 -3.31 -19.83 13.74
C ALA A 213 -4.63 -19.50 13.00
N PRO A 214 -4.71 -19.67 11.67
CA PRO A 214 -5.98 -19.57 10.95
C PRO A 214 -6.99 -20.62 11.41
N ALA A 215 -8.27 -20.24 11.53
CA ALA A 215 -9.32 -21.12 12.05
C ALA A 215 -9.48 -22.44 11.28
N ARG A 216 -9.27 -22.43 9.95
CA ARG A 216 -9.37 -23.64 9.09
C ARG A 216 -8.02 -24.27 8.76
N ALA A 217 -6.93 -23.75 9.33
CA ALA A 217 -5.60 -24.33 9.19
C ALA A 217 -4.84 -24.22 10.53
N PRO A 218 -5.33 -24.87 11.61
CA PRO A 218 -4.79 -24.71 12.97
C PRO A 218 -3.36 -25.24 13.13
N ALA A 219 -2.87 -26.05 12.18
CA ALA A 219 -1.48 -26.51 12.14
C ALA A 219 -0.48 -25.42 11.67
N LEU A 220 -0.97 -24.31 11.10
CA LEU A 220 -0.15 -23.18 10.69
C LEU A 220 -0.06 -22.14 11.82
N ALA A 221 1.02 -21.37 11.85
CA ALA A 221 1.19 -20.27 12.78
C ALA A 221 0.88 -18.91 12.12
N GLY A 222 0.34 -17.98 12.89
CA GLY A 222 0.29 -16.56 12.50
C GLY A 222 1.70 -16.00 12.35
N ARG A 223 1.94 -15.26 11.27
CA ARG A 223 3.27 -14.74 10.90
C ARG A 223 3.29 -13.23 10.66
N HIS A 224 2.24 -12.55 11.13
CA HIS A 224 2.03 -11.13 10.89
C HIS A 224 2.15 -10.80 9.39
N GLY A 225 1.52 -11.62 8.54
CA GLY A 225 1.51 -11.40 7.10
C GLY A 225 1.04 -10.00 6.73
N VAL A 226 1.54 -9.48 5.60
CA VAL A 226 1.11 -8.17 5.09
C VAL A 226 -0.40 -8.14 4.84
N ASN A 227 -1.02 -7.03 5.23
CA ASN A 227 -2.41 -6.73 4.98
C ASN A 227 -2.61 -5.22 4.93
N ILE A 228 -2.95 -4.70 3.76
CA ILE A 228 -3.21 -3.28 3.52
C ILE A 228 -4.67 -2.98 3.82
N GLU A 229 -4.94 -1.83 4.47
CA GLU A 229 -6.30 -1.32 4.77
C GLU A 229 -6.44 0.19 4.54
N GLY A 230 -5.51 0.77 3.79
CA GLY A 230 -5.55 2.19 3.52
C GLY A 230 -4.61 2.59 2.40
N LEU A 231 -5.04 3.60 1.65
CA LEU A 231 -4.27 4.20 0.58
C LEU A 231 -4.42 5.72 0.66
N ALA A 232 -3.30 6.43 0.56
CA ALA A 232 -3.28 7.86 0.34
C ALA A 232 -2.29 8.20 -0.78
N VAL A 233 -2.44 9.37 -1.39
CA VAL A 233 -1.51 9.88 -2.40
C VAL A 233 -1.18 11.34 -2.09
N ARG A 234 0.09 11.71 -2.22
CA ARG A 234 0.54 13.09 -2.10
C ARG A 234 1.86 13.27 -2.85
N ASN A 235 1.94 14.31 -3.68
CA ASN A 235 3.15 14.71 -4.41
C ASN A 235 3.79 13.54 -5.19
N GLY A 236 2.98 12.79 -5.96
CA GLY A 236 3.46 11.65 -6.75
C GLY A 236 3.80 10.38 -5.96
N ARG A 237 3.62 10.39 -4.64
CA ARG A 237 3.89 9.24 -3.77
C ARG A 237 2.61 8.62 -3.23
N LEU A 238 2.51 7.30 -3.33
CA LEU A 238 1.46 6.48 -2.73
C LEU A 238 1.89 6.01 -1.34
N TYR A 239 0.97 6.07 -0.38
CA TYR A 239 1.17 5.67 1.00
C TYR A 239 0.21 4.52 1.31
N PHE A 240 0.76 3.32 1.51
CA PHE A 240 0.02 2.10 1.82
C PHE A 240 0.00 1.91 3.33
N GLY A 241 -1.19 2.00 3.93
CA GLY A 241 -1.41 1.78 5.36
C GLY A 241 -1.63 0.29 5.65
N PHE A 242 -0.79 -0.29 6.49
CA PHE A 242 -0.91 -1.69 6.87
C PHE A 242 -1.78 -1.86 8.12
N ARG A 243 -2.71 -2.83 8.11
CA ARG A 243 -3.21 -3.47 9.34
C ARG A 243 -2.18 -4.43 9.92
N GLY A 244 -1.46 -5.13 9.04
CA GLY A 244 -0.42 -6.09 9.37
C GLY A 244 0.77 -5.94 8.40
N PRO A 245 2.03 -6.03 8.87
CA PRO A 245 2.45 -6.26 10.24
C PRO A 245 2.18 -5.05 11.15
N ALA A 246 1.81 -5.33 12.40
CA ALA A 246 1.69 -4.34 13.48
C ALA A 246 2.39 -4.87 14.73
N ARG A 247 3.15 -4.02 15.42
CA ARG A 247 3.93 -4.36 16.62
C ARG A 247 3.67 -3.33 17.70
N ASN A 248 3.34 -3.78 18.92
CA ASN A 248 3.07 -2.90 20.06
C ASN A 248 2.00 -1.82 19.76
N GLY A 249 0.97 -2.18 18.99
CA GLY A 249 -0.09 -1.26 18.57
C GLY A 249 0.30 -0.27 17.47
N GLN A 250 1.51 -0.37 16.91
CA GLN A 250 1.97 0.47 15.81
C GLN A 250 1.93 -0.30 14.49
N ALA A 251 1.30 0.31 13.49
CA ALA A 251 1.27 -0.16 12.11
C ALA A 251 2.34 0.57 11.27
N LEU A 252 2.74 -0.07 10.17
CA LEU A 252 3.63 0.54 9.20
C LEU A 252 2.83 1.31 8.13
N VAL A 253 3.48 2.31 7.54
CA VAL A 253 3.05 2.95 6.30
C VAL A 253 4.20 2.83 5.33
N LEU A 254 3.97 2.23 4.16
CA LEU A 254 4.97 2.16 3.09
C LEU A 254 4.70 3.26 2.08
N ALA A 255 5.72 4.05 1.76
CA ALA A 255 5.63 5.12 0.80
C ALA A 255 6.38 4.74 -0.49
N VAL A 256 5.70 4.79 -1.64
CA VAL A 256 6.21 4.34 -2.94
C VAL A 256 5.95 5.40 -3.99
N ASP A 257 6.94 5.70 -4.84
CA ASP A 257 6.74 6.56 -6.00
C ASP A 257 5.73 5.92 -6.98
N ALA A 258 4.71 6.68 -7.38
CA ALA A 258 3.63 6.17 -8.22
C ALA A 258 4.14 5.78 -9.61
N GLU A 259 5.03 6.57 -10.21
CA GLU A 259 5.57 6.28 -11.53
C GLU A 259 6.46 5.03 -11.50
N ALA A 260 7.30 4.91 -10.48
CA ALA A 260 8.11 3.72 -10.24
C ALA A 260 7.24 2.47 -10.04
N LEU A 261 6.04 2.58 -9.45
CA LEU A 261 5.13 1.44 -9.27
C LEU A 261 4.50 0.97 -10.60
N PHE A 262 4.17 1.89 -11.51
CA PHE A 262 3.41 1.58 -12.73
C PHE A 262 4.25 1.47 -14.01
N ARG A 263 5.34 2.24 -14.16
CA ARG A 263 6.11 2.31 -15.42
C ARG A 263 7.46 1.58 -15.42
N GLY A 264 8.06 1.36 -14.26
CA GLY A 264 9.45 0.85 -14.16
C GLY A 264 10.39 1.90 -13.58
N GLY A 265 11.51 1.49 -12.99
CA GLY A 265 12.53 2.39 -12.42
C GLY A 265 12.88 2.14 -10.95
N ASP A 266 13.87 2.88 -10.44
CA ASP A 266 14.30 2.80 -9.04
C ASP A 266 13.16 3.21 -8.10
N SER A 267 12.59 2.20 -7.46
CA SER A 267 11.58 2.38 -6.41
C SER A 267 12.31 2.67 -5.11
N SER A 268 12.85 3.89 -4.99
CA SER A 268 13.41 4.36 -3.72
C SER A 268 12.27 4.54 -2.70
N ALA A 269 11.85 3.44 -2.10
CA ALA A 269 11.02 3.43 -0.91
C ALA A 269 11.81 4.14 0.21
N SER A 270 11.19 5.13 0.82
CA SER A 270 11.73 5.89 1.97
C SER A 270 10.63 6.12 2.98
#